data_AF-A0A5C6DL88-F1
#
_entry.id   AF-A0A5C6DL88-F1
#
_cell.length_a   1.000
_cell.length_b   1.000
_cell.length_c   1.000
_cell.angle_alpha   90.00
_cell.angle_beta   90.00
_cell.angle_gamma   90.00
#
_symmetry.space_group_name_H-M   'P 1'
#
loop_
_entity.id
_entity.type
_entity.pdbx_description
1 polymer ?
#
loop_
_entity_poly.entity_id
_entity_poly.type
_entity_poly.pdbx_seq_one_letter_code
_entity_poly.pdbx_strand_id
1 'polypeptide(L)'
;MINKKITIQIVVFILLISLQSYSYSSPDEVEKYTQQCKNFLNRHSGELKDESFEKLLGYIGNAQICRIEKIHNKLDEEEKNRLKDVLLHIDDVKKGLSKEKLERINESIAAIMPAIENEVWEELSNDELMELDILLRAKWNGMLKALEQNDIDKAVNYFHHTASDKYRKLFKTLNPYGRKKIGKDLANIQIVEVAMNTAIYEITSNLKKGEKPSFQLAFVKDLHGEWVIKSF
;
A
#
# COMPACT_ATOMS: atom_id res chain seq x y z
N MET A 1 -31.50 -19.53 -23.90
CA MET A 1 -31.91 -19.54 -22.48
C MET A 1 -30.70 -19.87 -21.62
N ILE A 2 -30.17 -18.89 -20.89
CA ILE A 2 -29.07 -19.13 -19.93
C ILE A 2 -29.65 -19.90 -18.75
N ASN A 3 -29.01 -21.01 -18.40
CA ASN A 3 -29.48 -21.91 -17.35
C ASN A 3 -29.38 -21.22 -15.98
N LYS A 4 -30.54 -20.91 -15.36
CA LYS A 4 -30.67 -20.19 -14.07
C LYS A 4 -29.79 -20.78 -12.96
N LYS A 5 -29.50 -22.09 -12.98
CA LYS A 5 -28.61 -22.74 -12.00
C LYS A 5 -27.16 -22.24 -12.05
N ILE A 6 -26.66 -21.88 -13.23
CA ILE A 6 -25.28 -21.41 -13.41
C ILE A 6 -25.11 -20.00 -12.84
N THR A 7 -26.12 -19.14 -13.02
CA THR A 7 -26.11 -17.76 -12.50
C THR A 7 -26.15 -17.73 -10.98
N ILE A 8 -26.88 -18.66 -10.35
CA ILE A 8 -26.99 -18.76 -8.87
C ILE A 8 -25.67 -19.23 -8.25
N GLN A 9 -24.97 -20.18 -8.87
CA GLN A 9 -23.68 -20.66 -8.38
C GLN A 9 -22.57 -19.60 -8.40
N ILE A 10 -22.59 -18.68 -9.37
CA ILE A 10 -21.63 -17.58 -9.46
C ILE A 10 -21.93 -16.53 -8.38
N VAL A 11 -23.18 -16.21 -8.07
CA VAL A 11 -23.50 -15.15 -7.08
C VAL A 11 -23.17 -15.56 -5.64
N VAL A 12 -23.36 -16.83 -5.27
CA VAL A 12 -22.98 -17.36 -3.94
C VAL A 12 -21.45 -17.40 -3.74
N PHE A 13 -20.70 -17.44 -4.85
CA PHE A 13 -19.23 -17.51 -4.90
C PHE A 13 -18.52 -16.26 -4.38
N ILE A 14 -19.14 -15.09 -4.55
CA ILE A 14 -18.56 -13.78 -4.26
C ILE A 14 -18.78 -13.35 -2.80
N LEU A 15 -19.88 -13.76 -2.19
CA LEU A 15 -20.24 -13.39 -0.81
C LEU A 15 -19.33 -14.01 0.26
N LEU A 16 -18.54 -15.04 -0.08
CA LEU A 16 -17.65 -15.73 0.86
C LEU A 16 -16.23 -15.13 0.93
N ILE A 17 -15.91 -14.12 0.11
CA ILE A 17 -14.54 -13.59 -0.05
C ILE A 17 -14.36 -12.21 0.62
N SER A 18 -15.44 -11.51 0.99
CA SER A 18 -15.43 -10.13 1.49
C SER A 18 -15.13 -9.96 3.00
N LEU A 19 -14.63 -10.97 3.70
CA LEU A 19 -14.37 -10.92 5.15
C LEU A 19 -12.91 -11.18 5.51
N GLN A 20 -11.97 -10.39 4.99
CA GLN A 20 -10.65 -10.22 5.62
C GLN A 20 -10.18 -8.77 5.51
N SER A 21 -10.31 -8.06 6.62
CA SER A 21 -9.85 -6.70 6.87
C SER A 21 -8.33 -6.62 6.80
N TYR A 22 -7.79 -5.60 6.13
CA TYR A 22 -6.43 -5.12 6.38
C TYR A 22 -6.42 -3.60 6.42
N SER A 23 -5.63 -3.09 7.36
CA SER A 23 -5.39 -1.68 7.68
C SER A 23 -4.41 -1.10 6.66
N TYR A 24 -4.74 0.07 6.10
CA TYR A 24 -3.97 0.75 5.06
C TYR A 24 -3.48 2.11 5.60
N SER A 25 -2.21 2.46 5.34
CA SER A 25 -1.72 3.84 5.51
C SER A 25 -2.07 4.61 4.22
N SER A 26 -2.60 5.84 4.39
CA SER A 26 -3.16 6.67 3.33
C SER A 26 -2.28 7.91 3.06
N PRO A 27 -2.48 8.59 1.91
CA PRO A 27 -1.85 9.88 1.58
C PRO A 27 -1.97 10.97 2.66
N ASP A 28 -2.91 10.80 3.59
CA ASP A 28 -3.13 11.69 4.72
C ASP A 28 -1.94 11.75 5.70
N GLU A 29 -1.13 10.69 5.79
CA GLU A 29 0.00 10.63 6.73
C GLU A 29 1.14 11.57 6.30
N VAL A 30 1.46 11.65 5.00
CA VAL A 30 2.49 12.58 4.50
C VAL A 30 2.10 14.03 4.79
N GLU A 31 0.84 14.40 4.54
CA GLU A 31 0.35 15.75 4.81
C GLU A 31 0.32 16.04 6.32
N LYS A 32 -0.16 15.09 7.13
CA LYS A 32 -0.15 15.19 8.59
C LYS A 32 1.26 15.43 9.15
N TYR A 33 2.25 14.65 8.72
CA TYR A 33 3.63 14.84 9.17
C TYR A 33 4.28 16.10 8.58
N THR A 34 3.90 16.51 7.38
CA THR A 34 4.31 17.80 6.80
C THR A 34 3.79 18.94 7.65
N GLN A 35 2.50 18.95 8.00
CA GLN A 35 1.91 19.97 8.87
C GLN A 35 2.49 19.93 10.29
N GLN A 36 2.77 18.74 10.82
CA GLN A 36 3.48 18.60 12.09
C GLN A 36 4.86 19.26 12.03
N CYS A 37 5.63 19.01 10.96
CA CYS A 37 6.93 19.64 10.73
C CYS A 37 6.81 21.17 10.65
N LYS A 38 5.89 21.69 9.83
CA LYS A 38 5.65 23.14 9.69
C LYS A 38 5.28 23.79 11.02
N ASN A 39 4.38 23.17 11.78
CA ASN A 39 4.00 23.63 13.12
C ASN A 39 5.18 23.62 14.09
N PHE A 40 6.02 22.58 14.03
CA PHE A 40 7.24 22.49 14.82
C PHE A 40 8.19 23.65 14.49
N LEU A 41 8.52 23.84 13.20
CA LEU A 41 9.42 24.91 12.73
C LEU A 41 8.91 26.31 13.05
N ASN A 42 7.59 26.53 13.01
CA ASN A 42 6.98 27.82 13.36
C ASN A 42 7.02 28.12 14.87
N ARG A 43 6.97 27.09 15.72
CA ARG A 43 6.88 27.25 17.18
C ARG A 43 8.23 27.20 17.88
N HIS A 44 9.24 26.57 17.26
CA HIS A 44 10.46 26.13 17.93
C HIS A 44 11.76 26.59 17.24
N SER A 45 11.67 27.57 16.35
CA SER A 45 12.83 28.19 15.67
C SER A 45 13.74 29.02 16.60
N GLY A 46 13.49 29.02 17.91
CA GLY A 46 14.31 29.71 18.90
C GLY A 46 14.24 29.05 20.27
N GLU A 47 15.31 28.33 20.61
CA GLU A 47 15.71 27.82 21.93
C GLU A 47 14.85 26.73 22.59
N LEU A 48 15.49 25.56 22.76
CA LEU A 48 15.07 24.56 23.70
C LEU A 48 15.50 24.97 25.13
N LYS A 49 14.62 25.64 25.87
CA LYS A 49 14.91 26.12 27.24
C LYS A 49 14.82 25.04 28.31
N ASP A 50 14.21 23.92 27.99
CA ASP A 50 13.96 22.80 28.89
C ASP A 50 14.70 21.56 28.37
N GLU A 51 15.77 21.18 29.06
CA GLU A 51 16.58 20.01 28.74
C GLU A 51 16.04 18.72 29.38
N SER A 52 14.79 18.66 29.81
CA SER A 52 14.18 17.37 30.18
C SER A 52 14.26 16.38 29.01
N PHE A 53 14.38 15.10 29.35
CA PHE A 53 14.56 14.05 28.35
C PHE A 53 13.41 14.03 27.34
N GLU A 54 12.18 14.20 27.81
CA GLU A 54 10.95 14.16 27.03
C GLU A 54 10.90 15.32 26.02
N LYS A 55 11.32 16.52 26.44
CA LYS A 55 11.37 17.70 25.58
C LYS A 55 12.47 17.57 24.53
N LEU A 56 13.66 17.13 24.94
CA LEU A 56 14.77 16.85 24.01
C LEU A 56 14.39 15.78 22.99
N LEU A 57 13.81 14.68 23.44
CA LEU A 57 13.37 13.58 22.58
C LEU A 57 12.33 14.09 21.58
N GLY A 58 11.32 14.83 22.04
CA GLY A 58 10.30 15.41 21.17
C GLY A 58 10.89 16.40 20.16
N TYR A 59 11.80 17.27 20.59
CA TYR A 59 12.43 18.27 19.73
C TYR A 59 13.31 17.64 18.65
N ILE A 60 14.19 16.72 19.05
CA ILE A 60 15.08 16.01 18.13
C ILE A 60 14.27 15.10 17.20
N GLY A 61 13.27 14.39 17.72
CA GLY A 61 12.38 13.53 16.95
C GLY A 61 11.63 14.30 15.86
N ASN A 62 11.01 15.44 16.20
CA ASN A 62 10.32 16.28 15.20
C ASN A 62 11.28 16.82 14.14
N ALA A 63 12.50 17.21 14.53
CA ALA A 63 13.52 17.61 13.56
C ALA A 63 13.94 16.45 12.63
N GLN A 64 14.01 15.20 13.13
CA GLN A 64 14.28 14.04 12.26
C GLN A 64 13.11 13.76 11.31
N ILE A 65 11.86 13.89 11.76
CA ILE A 65 10.68 13.77 10.87
C ILE A 65 10.78 14.78 9.73
N CYS A 66 11.13 16.04 10.02
CA CYS A 66 11.33 17.07 9.00
C CYS A 66 12.43 16.76 7.98
N ARG A 67 13.38 15.86 8.30
CA ARG A 67 14.47 15.44 7.41
C ARG A 67 14.10 14.27 6.51
N ILE A 68 12.97 13.60 6.74
CA ILE A 68 12.46 12.60 5.80
C ILE A 68 12.27 13.31 4.47
N GLU A 69 12.91 12.81 3.42
CA GLU A 69 13.06 13.48 2.12
C GLU A 69 11.73 14.04 1.58
N LYS A 70 10.66 13.26 1.71
CA LYS A 70 9.32 13.62 1.24
C LYS A 70 8.69 14.79 1.99
N ILE A 71 8.92 14.87 3.30
CA ILE A 71 8.47 15.99 4.13
C ILE A 71 9.34 17.20 3.81
N HIS A 72 10.66 17.01 3.77
CA HIS A 72 11.64 18.06 3.46
C HIS A 72 11.37 18.73 2.10
N ASN A 73 11.00 17.96 1.08
CA ASN A 73 10.71 18.45 -0.26
C ASN A 73 9.41 19.27 -0.35
N LYS A 74 8.50 19.13 0.62
CA LYS A 74 7.27 19.94 0.75
C LYS A 74 7.47 21.22 1.58
N LEU A 75 8.65 21.42 2.15
CA LEU A 75 9.00 22.66 2.84
C LEU A 75 9.36 23.74 1.81
N ASP A 76 8.96 24.99 2.08
CA ASP A 76 9.48 26.14 1.36
C ASP A 76 10.92 26.49 1.81
N GLU A 77 11.56 27.42 1.11
CA GLU A 77 12.95 27.78 1.41
C GLU A 77 13.12 28.44 2.78
N GLU A 78 12.11 29.14 3.30
CA GLU A 78 12.16 29.72 4.63
C GLU A 78 12.08 28.61 5.70
N GLU A 79 11.16 27.66 5.53
CA GLU A 79 11.00 26.48 6.37
C GLU A 79 12.28 25.61 6.37
N LYS A 80 12.90 25.38 5.22
CA LYS A 80 14.19 24.66 5.13
C LYS A 80 15.32 25.38 5.85
N ASN A 81 15.40 26.70 5.74
CA ASN A 81 16.39 27.50 6.47
C ASN A 81 16.19 27.39 7.98
N ARG A 82 14.93 27.48 8.46
CA ARG A 82 14.62 27.26 9.88
C ARG A 82 14.98 25.85 10.35
N LEU A 83 14.72 24.83 9.53
CA LEU A 83 15.13 23.45 9.85
C LEU A 83 16.65 23.35 10.01
N LYS A 84 17.41 23.99 9.13
CA LYS A 84 18.87 24.05 9.24
C LYS A 84 19.33 24.67 10.56
N ASP A 85 18.71 25.78 10.96
CA ASP A 85 19.02 26.44 12.24
C ASP A 85 18.68 25.55 13.44
N VAL A 86 17.53 24.87 13.41
CA VAL A 86 17.12 23.88 14.42
C VAL A 86 18.13 22.74 14.53
N LEU A 87 18.61 22.21 13.39
CA LEU A 87 19.59 21.13 13.39
C LEU A 87 20.94 21.56 13.97
N LEU A 88 21.39 22.79 13.66
CA LEU A 88 22.60 23.36 14.29
C LEU A 88 22.44 23.50 15.81
N HIS A 89 21.26 23.93 16.26
CA HIS A 89 20.96 24.03 17.69
C HIS A 89 20.95 22.65 18.37
N ILE A 90 20.37 21.63 17.73
CA ILE A 90 20.39 20.25 18.23
C ILE A 90 21.83 19.76 18.39
N ASP A 91 22.70 20.02 17.42
CA ASP A 91 24.10 19.60 17.49
C ASP A 91 24.85 20.29 18.63
N ASP A 92 24.53 21.55 18.93
CA ASP A 92 25.09 22.27 20.07
C ASP A 92 24.61 21.68 21.41
N VAL A 93 23.30 21.49 21.55
CA VAL A 93 22.69 20.87 22.73
C VAL A 93 23.28 19.48 22.99
N LYS A 94 23.44 18.65 21.94
CA LYS A 94 24.02 17.31 22.06
C LYS A 94 25.43 17.29 22.64
N LYS A 95 26.24 18.34 22.42
CA LYS A 95 27.59 18.44 23.01
C LYS A 95 27.56 18.63 24.53
N GLY A 96 26.49 19.22 25.06
CA GLY A 96 26.29 19.43 26.50
C GLY A 96 25.69 18.22 27.22
N LEU A 97 25.17 17.22 26.50
CA LEU A 97 24.53 16.06 27.11
C LEU A 97 25.55 15.03 27.63
N SER A 98 25.19 14.36 28.73
CA SER A 98 25.91 13.16 29.14
C SER A 98 25.76 12.07 28.08
N LYS A 99 26.79 11.21 27.96
CA LYS A 99 26.80 10.09 27.01
C LYS A 99 25.56 9.19 27.16
N GLU A 100 25.20 8.85 28.40
CA GLU A 100 24.05 8.01 28.72
C GLU A 100 22.72 8.62 28.23
N LYS A 101 22.55 9.93 28.44
CA LYS A 101 21.33 10.63 28.03
C LYS A 101 21.22 10.72 26.50
N LEU A 102 22.33 10.96 25.81
CA LEU A 102 22.40 10.98 24.35
C LEU A 102 22.08 9.60 23.75
N GLU A 103 22.64 8.54 24.33
CA GLU A 103 22.39 7.15 23.91
C GLU A 103 20.91 6.79 24.03
N ARG A 104 20.29 7.09 25.18
CA ARG A 104 18.87 6.84 25.41
C ARG A 104 17.95 7.59 24.43
N ILE A 105 18.31 8.83 24.06
CA ILE A 105 17.57 9.60 23.04
C ILE A 105 17.70 8.92 21.67
N ASN A 106 18.91 8.54 21.27
CA ASN A 106 19.16 7.92 19.98
C ASN A 106 18.44 6.58 19.84
N GLU A 107 18.46 5.74 20.88
CA GLU A 107 17.72 4.47 20.92
C GLU A 107 16.21 4.69 20.75
N SER A 108 15.66 5.68 21.46
CA SER A 108 14.22 5.99 21.39
C SER A 108 13.81 6.47 19.99
N ILE A 109 14.65 7.28 19.34
CA ILE A 109 14.41 7.74 17.95
C ILE A 109 14.53 6.56 16.98
N ALA A 110 15.58 5.74 17.11
CA ALA A 110 15.81 4.59 16.25
C ALA A 110 14.66 3.55 16.31
N ALA A 111 13.97 3.46 17.44
CA ALA A 111 12.81 2.58 17.59
C ALA A 111 11.55 3.06 16.84
N ILE A 112 11.40 4.37 16.60
CA ILE A 112 10.16 4.96 16.07
C ILE A 112 10.30 5.40 14.61
N MET A 113 11.46 5.92 14.21
CA MET A 113 11.66 6.48 12.87
C MET A 113 11.35 5.50 11.73
N PRO A 114 11.72 4.20 11.80
CA PRO A 114 11.37 3.26 10.74
C PRO A 114 9.85 3.10 10.54
N ALA A 115 9.06 3.18 11.60
CA ALA A 115 7.60 3.11 11.48
C ALA A 115 7.05 4.35 10.77
N ILE A 116 7.55 5.54 11.14
CA ILE A 116 7.14 6.81 10.49
C ILE A 116 7.57 6.83 9.03
N GLU A 117 8.82 6.47 8.72
CA GLU A 117 9.29 6.37 7.34
C GLU A 117 8.46 5.36 6.54
N ASN A 118 8.04 4.27 7.18
CA ASN A 118 7.12 3.30 6.59
C ASN A 118 5.65 3.76 6.54
N GLU A 119 5.25 4.82 7.22
CA GLU A 119 3.90 5.39 7.12
C GLU A 119 3.84 6.50 6.06
N VAL A 120 5.01 7.06 5.71
CA VAL A 120 5.20 8.18 4.75
C VAL A 120 5.47 7.67 3.31
N TRP A 121 5.04 6.44 2.96
CA TRP A 121 5.16 5.94 1.58
C TRP A 121 4.33 6.76 0.59
N GLU A 122 4.82 6.86 -0.64
CA GLU A 122 4.22 7.66 -1.73
C GLU A 122 3.01 6.96 -2.35
N GLU A 123 2.03 7.76 -2.76
CA GLU A 123 1.22 7.43 -3.93
C GLU A 123 2.16 7.32 -5.14
N LEU A 124 2.07 6.24 -5.90
CA LEU A 124 2.83 6.08 -7.14
C LEU A 124 2.63 7.32 -8.02
N SER A 125 3.70 7.82 -8.65
CA SER A 125 3.54 8.84 -9.69
C SER A 125 2.62 8.31 -10.80
N ASN A 126 2.04 9.21 -11.60
CA ASN A 126 1.15 8.78 -12.68
C ASN A 126 1.83 7.79 -13.65
N ASP A 127 3.13 7.96 -13.92
CA ASP A 127 3.90 7.08 -14.79
C ASP A 127 4.14 5.72 -14.12
N GLU A 128 4.53 5.69 -12.85
CA GLU A 128 4.70 4.44 -12.09
C GLU A 128 3.37 3.68 -11.90
N LEU A 129 2.27 4.41 -11.70
CA LEU A 129 0.93 3.86 -11.60
C LEU A 129 0.52 3.25 -12.94
N MET A 130 0.82 3.91 -14.05
CA MET A 130 0.57 3.40 -15.41
C MET A 130 1.40 2.15 -15.70
N GLU A 131 2.69 2.15 -15.37
CA GLU A 131 3.56 0.98 -15.54
C GLU A 131 3.10 -0.21 -14.69
N LEU A 132 2.73 0.05 -13.44
CA LEU A 132 2.15 -0.96 -12.57
C LEU A 132 0.83 -1.48 -13.14
N ASP A 133 -0.04 -0.61 -13.64
CA ASP A 133 -1.32 -1.00 -14.23
C ASP A 133 -1.15 -1.91 -15.44
N ILE A 134 -0.21 -1.58 -16.32
CA ILE A 134 0.15 -2.43 -17.47
C ILE A 134 0.62 -3.80 -16.99
N LEU A 135 1.50 -3.87 -15.98
CA LEU A 135 2.02 -5.11 -15.43
C LEU A 135 0.90 -5.99 -14.83
N LEU A 136 0.06 -5.41 -13.97
CA LEU A 136 -0.98 -6.16 -13.26
C LEU A 136 -2.09 -6.62 -14.19
N ARG A 137 -2.47 -5.80 -15.18
CA ARG A 137 -3.37 -6.22 -16.27
C ARG A 137 -2.78 -7.36 -17.08
N ALA A 138 -1.49 -7.34 -17.38
CA ALA A 138 -0.84 -8.43 -18.09
C ALA A 138 -0.87 -9.74 -17.29
N LYS A 139 -0.65 -9.68 -15.96
CA LYS A 139 -0.78 -10.84 -15.05
C LYS A 139 -2.21 -11.36 -15.02
N TRP A 140 -3.20 -10.48 -14.89
CA TRP A 140 -4.63 -10.85 -14.94
C TRP A 140 -5.00 -11.55 -16.24
N ASN A 141 -4.66 -10.93 -17.38
CA ASN A 141 -4.95 -11.48 -18.69
C ASN A 141 -4.21 -12.80 -18.97
N GLY A 142 -2.99 -12.94 -18.45
CA GLY A 142 -2.24 -14.20 -18.50
C GLY A 142 -2.97 -15.35 -17.79
N MET A 143 -3.49 -15.07 -16.59
CA MET A 143 -4.30 -16.03 -15.83
C MET A 143 -5.59 -16.40 -16.58
N LEU A 144 -6.34 -15.41 -17.07
CA LEU A 144 -7.57 -15.63 -17.82
C LEU A 144 -7.33 -16.45 -19.09
N LYS A 145 -6.27 -16.15 -19.85
CA LYS A 145 -5.90 -16.90 -21.06
C LYS A 145 -5.56 -18.36 -20.75
N ALA A 146 -4.90 -18.64 -19.63
CA ALA A 146 -4.65 -20.00 -19.19
C ALA A 146 -5.96 -20.74 -18.90
N LEU A 147 -6.94 -20.10 -18.24
CA LEU A 147 -8.27 -20.67 -18.04
C LEU A 147 -9.03 -20.93 -19.34
N GLU A 148 -8.96 -20.02 -20.32
CA GLU A 148 -9.56 -20.22 -21.64
C GLU A 148 -8.98 -21.43 -22.39
N GLN A 149 -7.69 -21.71 -22.17
CA GLN A 149 -6.97 -22.86 -22.71
C GLN A 149 -7.17 -24.15 -21.88
N ASN A 150 -7.99 -24.10 -20.81
CA ASN A 150 -8.18 -25.18 -19.83
C ASN A 150 -6.90 -25.58 -19.07
N ASP A 151 -5.89 -24.71 -19.05
CA ASP A 151 -4.64 -24.92 -18.33
C ASP A 151 -4.76 -24.37 -16.90
N ILE A 152 -5.36 -25.18 -16.02
CA ILE A 152 -5.59 -24.81 -14.62
C ILE A 152 -4.26 -24.62 -13.90
N ASP A 153 -3.26 -25.45 -14.19
CA ASP A 153 -1.99 -25.45 -13.49
C ASP A 153 -1.21 -24.18 -13.78
N LYS A 154 -1.22 -23.73 -15.04
CA LYS A 154 -0.67 -22.42 -15.40
C LYS A 154 -1.47 -21.26 -14.82
N ALA A 155 -2.80 -21.35 -14.77
CA ALA A 155 -3.62 -20.28 -14.21
C ALA A 155 -3.32 -20.04 -12.72
N VAL A 156 -3.13 -21.11 -11.94
CA VAL A 156 -2.88 -20.98 -10.48
C VAL A 156 -1.46 -20.51 -10.14
N ASN A 157 -0.53 -20.51 -11.09
CA ASN A 157 0.82 -19.96 -10.92
C ASN A 157 0.83 -18.42 -10.88
N TYR A 158 -0.26 -17.76 -11.29
CA TYR A 158 -0.41 -16.31 -11.12
C TYR A 158 -0.85 -15.90 -9.71
N PHE A 159 -1.24 -16.87 -8.87
CA PHE A 159 -1.73 -16.62 -7.53
C PHE A 159 -0.62 -16.74 -6.50
N HIS A 160 -0.79 -16.01 -5.39
CA HIS A 160 0.01 -16.20 -4.19
C HIS A 160 -0.06 -17.66 -3.73
N HIS A 161 1.06 -18.22 -3.29
CA HIS A 161 1.17 -19.65 -2.93
C HIS A 161 0.11 -20.11 -1.92
N THR A 162 -0.27 -19.24 -0.96
CA THR A 162 -1.35 -19.54 0.02
C THR A 162 -2.74 -19.65 -0.59
N ALA A 163 -2.96 -19.12 -1.80
CA ALA A 163 -4.24 -19.06 -2.49
C ALA A 163 -4.34 -20.07 -3.64
N SER A 164 -3.21 -20.50 -4.23
CA SER A 164 -3.17 -21.36 -5.42
C SER A 164 -4.00 -22.64 -5.28
N ASP A 165 -3.92 -23.33 -4.14
CA ASP A 165 -4.68 -24.58 -3.92
C ASP A 165 -6.20 -24.36 -3.84
N LYS A 166 -6.62 -23.26 -3.21
CA LYS A 166 -8.03 -22.86 -3.13
C LYS A 166 -8.56 -22.61 -4.54
N TYR A 167 -7.86 -21.80 -5.34
CA TYR A 167 -8.26 -21.50 -6.72
C TYR A 167 -8.17 -22.72 -7.64
N ARG A 168 -7.19 -23.61 -7.43
CA ARG A 168 -7.10 -24.89 -8.18
C ARG A 168 -8.35 -25.74 -7.99
N LYS A 169 -8.77 -25.95 -6.74
CA LYS A 169 -9.99 -26.71 -6.42
C LYS A 169 -11.21 -26.06 -7.09
N LEU A 170 -11.30 -24.74 -6.98
CA LEU A 170 -12.36 -23.93 -7.54
C LEU A 170 -12.43 -24.01 -9.08
N PHE A 171 -11.31 -23.87 -9.80
CA PHE A 171 -11.29 -24.01 -11.25
C PHE A 171 -11.60 -25.42 -11.74
N LYS A 172 -11.30 -26.45 -10.94
CA LYS A 172 -11.69 -27.84 -11.23
C LYS A 172 -13.20 -28.09 -11.10
N THR A 173 -13.91 -27.31 -10.29
CA THR A 173 -15.39 -27.42 -10.20
C THR A 173 -16.11 -26.95 -11.47
N LEU A 174 -15.43 -26.13 -12.28
CA LEU A 174 -15.97 -25.61 -13.52
C LEU A 174 -15.75 -26.63 -14.65
N ASN A 175 -16.72 -26.73 -15.56
CA ASN A 175 -16.49 -27.44 -16.82
C ASN A 175 -15.63 -26.57 -17.77
N PRO A 176 -15.08 -27.14 -18.87
CA PRO A 176 -14.25 -26.38 -19.80
C PRO A 176 -14.90 -25.12 -20.37
N TYR A 177 -16.20 -25.19 -20.64
CA TYR A 177 -16.97 -24.03 -21.11
C TYR A 177 -17.06 -22.92 -20.06
N GLY A 178 -17.27 -23.28 -18.79
CA GLY A 178 -17.34 -22.35 -17.67
C GLY A 178 -16.02 -21.61 -17.45
N ARG A 179 -14.88 -22.32 -17.55
CA ARG A 179 -13.55 -21.68 -17.47
C ARG A 179 -13.33 -20.69 -18.61
N LYS A 180 -13.64 -21.08 -19.84
CA LYS A 180 -13.57 -20.18 -21.01
C LYS A 180 -14.50 -18.96 -20.88
N LYS A 181 -15.67 -19.14 -20.26
CA LYS A 181 -16.62 -18.06 -20.02
C LYS A 181 -16.09 -17.05 -19.00
N ILE A 182 -15.47 -17.49 -17.91
CA ILE A 182 -14.81 -16.61 -16.93
C ILE A 182 -13.74 -15.74 -17.60
N GLY A 183 -12.92 -16.34 -18.47
CA GLY A 183 -11.89 -15.62 -19.24
C GLY A 183 -12.42 -14.40 -19.99
N LYS A 184 -13.66 -14.49 -20.50
CA LYS A 184 -14.31 -13.41 -21.25
C LYS A 184 -15.07 -12.44 -20.37
N ASP A 185 -15.80 -12.96 -19.38
CA ASP A 185 -16.76 -12.17 -18.59
C ASP A 185 -16.08 -11.30 -17.52
N LEU A 186 -14.84 -11.60 -17.15
CA LEU A 186 -14.07 -10.89 -16.11
C LEU A 186 -12.82 -10.16 -16.65
N ALA A 187 -12.68 -10.01 -17.97
CA ALA A 187 -11.46 -9.44 -18.58
C ALA A 187 -11.18 -7.98 -18.19
N ASN A 188 -12.22 -7.20 -17.93
CA ASN A 188 -12.09 -5.78 -17.69
C ASN A 188 -11.90 -5.48 -16.21
N ILE A 189 -10.75 -4.91 -15.86
CA ILE A 189 -10.44 -4.42 -14.51
C ILE A 189 -10.18 -2.92 -14.54
N GLN A 190 -10.46 -2.22 -13.45
CA GLN A 190 -10.14 -0.81 -13.25
C GLN A 190 -9.43 -0.65 -11.91
N ILE A 191 -8.39 0.15 -11.87
CA ILE A 191 -7.67 0.40 -10.63
C ILE A 191 -8.58 1.18 -9.68
N VAL A 192 -8.63 0.74 -8.42
CA VAL A 192 -9.39 1.40 -7.35
C VAL A 192 -8.42 2.04 -6.38
N GLU A 193 -7.40 1.30 -5.97
CA GLU A 193 -6.45 1.73 -4.95
C GLU A 193 -5.11 1.02 -5.14
N VAL A 194 -4.01 1.71 -4.86
CA VAL A 194 -2.69 1.10 -4.70
C VAL A 194 -2.09 1.61 -3.41
N ALA A 195 -1.67 0.70 -2.54
CA ALA A 195 -1.05 1.00 -1.27
C ALA A 195 0.10 0.02 -0.99
N MET A 196 1.32 0.55 -0.86
CA MET A 196 2.55 -0.18 -0.55
C MET A 196 2.78 -1.43 -1.44
N ASN A 197 2.32 -2.58 -0.96
CA ASN A 197 2.51 -3.90 -1.54
C ASN A 197 1.19 -4.54 -1.99
N THR A 198 0.13 -3.74 -2.08
CA THR A 198 -1.22 -4.18 -2.46
C THR A 198 -1.76 -3.26 -3.55
N ALA A 199 -2.41 -3.84 -4.56
CA ALA A 199 -3.17 -3.09 -5.56
C ALA A 199 -4.56 -3.71 -5.70
N ILE A 200 -5.58 -2.90 -5.54
CA ILE A 200 -6.99 -3.28 -5.60
C ILE A 200 -7.59 -2.78 -6.90
N TYR A 201 -8.26 -3.70 -7.57
CA TYR A 201 -8.95 -3.47 -8.82
C TYR A 201 -10.42 -3.81 -8.69
N GLU A 202 -11.26 -3.09 -9.40
CA GLU A 202 -12.65 -3.46 -9.64
C GLU A 202 -12.75 -4.25 -10.94
N ILE A 203 -13.25 -5.48 -10.86
CA ILE A 203 -13.64 -6.27 -12.04
C ILE A 203 -15.02 -5.78 -12.48
N THR A 204 -15.09 -5.28 -13.71
CA THR A 204 -16.35 -4.89 -14.34
C THR A 204 -16.84 -6.03 -15.22
N SER A 205 -17.91 -6.69 -14.78
CA SER A 205 -18.44 -7.85 -15.48
C SER A 205 -19.71 -7.55 -16.27
N ASN A 206 -19.80 -8.13 -17.47
CA ASN A 206 -21.00 -8.11 -18.31
C ASN A 206 -21.97 -9.26 -17.98
N LEU A 207 -21.83 -9.92 -16.82
CA LEU A 207 -22.58 -11.13 -16.44
C LEU A 207 -24.10 -10.94 -16.38
N LYS A 208 -24.63 -9.72 -16.21
CA LYS A 208 -26.07 -9.41 -16.28
C LYS A 208 -26.34 -8.08 -16.99
N LYS A 209 -27.35 -8.05 -17.87
CA LYS A 209 -27.93 -6.79 -18.38
C LYS A 209 -28.71 -6.12 -17.24
N GLY A 210 -28.27 -4.94 -16.81
CA GLY A 210 -29.01 -4.06 -15.88
C GLY A 210 -28.40 -3.91 -14.48
N GLU A 211 -27.53 -4.82 -14.06
CA GLU A 211 -26.73 -4.72 -12.83
C GLU A 211 -25.29 -5.01 -13.23
N LYS A 212 -24.35 -4.11 -12.94
CA LYS A 212 -22.91 -4.40 -13.03
C LYS A 212 -22.50 -4.98 -11.68
N PRO A 213 -22.51 -6.31 -11.46
CA PRO A 213 -21.89 -6.83 -10.27
C PRO A 213 -20.39 -6.51 -10.38
N SER A 214 -19.88 -5.76 -9.41
CA SER A 214 -18.46 -5.47 -9.31
C SER A 214 -17.84 -6.33 -8.22
N PHE A 215 -16.63 -6.82 -8.51
CA PHE A 215 -15.86 -7.67 -7.62
C PHE A 215 -14.50 -7.07 -7.43
N GLN A 216 -13.90 -7.25 -6.26
CA GLN A 216 -12.55 -6.78 -6.00
C GLN A 216 -11.54 -7.85 -6.40
N LEU A 217 -10.56 -7.44 -7.20
CA LEU A 217 -9.35 -8.19 -7.49
C LEU A 217 -8.20 -7.57 -6.68
N ALA A 218 -7.56 -8.36 -5.84
CA ALA A 218 -6.42 -7.92 -5.05
C ALA A 218 -5.13 -8.55 -5.58
N PHE A 219 -4.16 -7.71 -5.90
CA PHE A 219 -2.77 -8.09 -6.11
C PHE A 219 -1.96 -7.77 -4.86
N VAL A 220 -0.97 -8.62 -4.57
CA VAL A 220 0.02 -8.37 -3.53
C VAL A 220 1.42 -8.66 -4.04
N LYS A 221 2.44 -7.96 -3.53
CA LYS A 221 3.84 -8.40 -3.67
C LYS A 221 4.09 -9.56 -2.71
N ASP A 222 4.70 -10.63 -3.20
CA ASP A 222 5.14 -11.75 -2.37
C ASP A 222 6.49 -11.48 -1.70
N LEU A 223 7.03 -12.49 -1.00
CA LEU A 223 8.31 -12.40 -0.29
C LEU A 223 9.52 -12.18 -1.23
N HIS A 224 9.36 -12.40 -2.53
CA HIS A 224 10.37 -12.16 -3.55
C HIS A 224 10.17 -10.80 -4.25
N GLY A 225 9.17 -10.03 -3.84
CA GLY A 225 8.82 -8.75 -4.44
C GLY A 225 8.02 -8.88 -5.73
N GLU A 226 7.56 -10.08 -6.10
CA GLU A 226 6.77 -10.29 -7.30
C GLU A 226 5.29 -10.04 -7.05
N TRP A 227 4.63 -9.31 -7.97
CA TRP A 227 3.19 -9.13 -7.93
C TRP A 227 2.45 -10.40 -8.34
N VAL A 228 1.56 -10.85 -7.45
CA VAL A 228 0.73 -12.05 -7.59
C VAL A 228 -0.72 -11.78 -7.19
N ILE A 229 -1.64 -12.58 -7.72
CA ILE A 229 -3.08 -12.49 -7.40
C ILE A 229 -3.30 -13.08 -5.99
N LYS A 230 -3.83 -12.28 -5.07
CA LYS A 230 -4.24 -12.74 -3.74
C LYS A 230 -5.65 -13.31 -3.76
N SER A 231 -6.58 -12.58 -4.38
CA SER A 231 -8.00 -12.93 -4.42
C SER A 231 -8.77 -12.20 -5.51
N PHE A 232 -9.87 -12.83 -5.95
CA PHE A 232 -11.04 -12.28 -6.64
C PHE A 232 -12.25 -13.21 -6.49
#